data_AF-A0A3D2IBK0-F1
#
_entry.id   AF-A0A3D2IBK0-F1
#
_cell.length_a   1.000
_cell.length_b   1.000
_cell.length_c   1.000
_cell.angle_alpha   90.00
_cell.angle_beta   90.00
_cell.angle_gamma   90.00
#
_symmetry.space_group_name_H-M   'P 1'
#
loop_
_entity.id
_entity.type
_entity.pdbx_description
1 polymer ?
#
loop_
_entity_poly.entity_id
_entity_poly.type
_entity_poly.pdbx_seq_one_letter_code
_entity_poly.pdbx_strand_id
1 'polypeptide(L)'
;MAGTNRTGRVSAIDYKAGTYEVTYFDRGKSVTRQINAISNGEYKMPSIGQVVSVSHNSNGAAAGTTTGTVWNKTNTPAEGYKGLFRKEYAERKGLAYERYDENTGVYTQYVNRRTGRTCNGEIYDEAKGAISLVAGGQFQAKSSAASMSLNAKTGVGIVAGTTVSIEAGTFVSIEAAGALSVTAGGKYTFAAKKGAKIEVEGGDAEITINGATVKVTEAGDVEIESPTKISLTAPEINATAASGDITINGVSLVNHTHMSGAVGKPDK
;
A
#
# COMPACT_ATOMS: atom_id res chain seq x y z
N MET A 1 -35.68 -36.21 -42.36
CA MET A 1 -34.73 -35.17 -42.79
C MET A 1 -33.75 -34.92 -41.66
N ALA A 2 -32.45 -34.94 -41.93
CA ALA A 2 -31.41 -34.64 -40.94
C ALA A 2 -31.54 -33.17 -40.49
N GLY A 3 -31.31 -32.89 -39.20
CA GLY A 3 -31.20 -31.52 -38.71
C GLY A 3 -30.12 -30.76 -39.49
N THR A 4 -30.34 -29.48 -39.78
CA THR A 4 -29.37 -28.65 -40.52
C THR A 4 -28.81 -27.57 -39.60
N ASN A 5 -27.48 -27.43 -39.57
CA ASN A 5 -26.79 -26.30 -38.96
C ASN A 5 -26.79 -25.14 -39.95
N ARG A 6 -27.21 -23.96 -39.50
CA ARG A 6 -27.31 -22.76 -40.34
C ARG A 6 -26.74 -21.56 -39.61
N THR A 7 -26.09 -20.67 -40.36
CA THR A 7 -25.73 -19.34 -39.84
C THR A 7 -26.77 -18.31 -40.26
N GLY A 8 -27.20 -17.45 -39.34
CA GLY A 8 -28.07 -16.32 -39.63
C GLY A 8 -27.69 -15.10 -38.80
N ARG A 9 -28.41 -13.99 -39.00
CA ARG A 9 -28.17 -12.75 -38.23
C ARG A 9 -29.23 -12.57 -37.17
N VAL A 10 -28.83 -12.19 -35.96
CA VAL A 10 -29.76 -11.85 -34.88
C VAL A 10 -30.65 -10.69 -35.33
N SER A 11 -31.98 -10.83 -35.22
CA SER A 11 -32.95 -9.81 -35.62
C SER A 11 -33.70 -9.15 -34.47
N ALA A 12 -33.90 -9.87 -33.36
CA ALA A 12 -34.52 -9.34 -32.15
C ALA A 12 -33.96 -10.08 -30.93
N ILE A 13 -33.91 -9.42 -29.77
CA ILE A 13 -33.38 -9.99 -28.53
C ILE A 13 -34.37 -9.74 -27.39
N ASP A 14 -34.70 -10.78 -26.65
CA ASP A 14 -35.36 -10.69 -25.34
C ASP A 14 -34.33 -11.00 -24.25
N TYR A 15 -33.76 -9.93 -23.69
CA TYR A 15 -32.74 -10.03 -22.64
C TYR A 15 -33.29 -10.66 -21.36
N LYS A 16 -34.57 -10.45 -21.04
CA LYS A 16 -35.18 -10.97 -19.81
C LYS A 16 -35.41 -12.47 -19.91
N ALA A 17 -35.85 -12.95 -21.07
CA ALA A 17 -36.03 -14.37 -21.33
C ALA A 17 -34.73 -15.09 -21.70
N GLY A 18 -33.66 -14.36 -22.03
CA GLY A 18 -32.42 -14.95 -22.54
C GLY A 18 -32.61 -15.60 -23.91
N THR A 19 -33.45 -15.01 -24.76
CA THR A 19 -33.77 -15.55 -26.09
C THR A 19 -33.53 -14.51 -27.18
N TYR A 20 -33.45 -14.96 -28.43
CA TYR A 20 -33.40 -14.06 -29.59
C TYR A 20 -33.98 -14.71 -30.84
N GLU A 21 -34.25 -13.90 -31.85
CA GLU A 21 -34.66 -14.34 -33.18
C GLU A 21 -33.50 -14.22 -34.19
N VAL A 22 -33.51 -15.08 -35.20
CA VAL A 22 -32.47 -15.11 -36.24
C VAL A 22 -33.10 -15.02 -37.62
N THR A 23 -32.65 -14.07 -38.44
CA THR A 23 -33.01 -13.93 -39.85
C THR A 23 -32.04 -14.71 -40.75
N TYR A 24 -32.59 -15.54 -41.63
CA TYR A 24 -31.87 -16.30 -42.65
C TYR A 24 -32.00 -15.64 -44.03
N PHE A 25 -30.92 -15.00 -44.49
CA PHE A 25 -30.90 -14.30 -45.79
C PHE A 25 -30.91 -15.26 -46.97
N ASP A 26 -30.38 -16.48 -46.80
CA ASP A 26 -30.43 -17.59 -47.76
C ASP A 26 -31.84 -18.18 -47.91
N ARG A 27 -32.80 -17.80 -47.05
CA ARG A 27 -34.19 -18.29 -47.04
C ARG A 27 -35.21 -17.17 -47.21
N GLY A 28 -34.95 -16.22 -48.10
CA GLY A 28 -35.89 -15.12 -48.36
C GLY A 28 -36.19 -14.27 -47.12
N LYS A 29 -35.21 -14.15 -46.20
CA LYS A 29 -35.32 -13.41 -44.92
C LYS A 29 -36.34 -14.01 -43.94
N SER A 30 -36.54 -15.33 -43.95
CA SER A 30 -37.32 -16.00 -42.91
C SER A 30 -36.71 -15.77 -41.52
N VAL A 31 -37.55 -15.59 -40.51
CA VAL A 31 -37.15 -15.38 -39.11
C VAL A 31 -37.53 -16.60 -38.27
N THR A 32 -36.66 -17.00 -37.34
CA THR A 32 -36.98 -18.06 -36.36
C THR A 32 -38.05 -17.58 -35.38
N ARG A 33 -38.65 -18.50 -34.60
CA ARG A 33 -39.24 -18.11 -33.31
C ARG A 33 -38.12 -17.64 -32.37
N GLN A 34 -38.48 -17.10 -31.21
CA GLN A 34 -37.53 -16.91 -30.11
C GLN A 34 -36.84 -18.24 -29.78
N ILE A 35 -35.53 -18.27 -29.90
CA ILE A 35 -34.66 -19.39 -29.54
C ILE A 35 -33.80 -19.02 -28.33
N ASN A 36 -33.55 -19.98 -27.46
CA ASN A 36 -32.73 -19.78 -26.26
C ASN A 36 -31.30 -19.41 -26.62
N ALA A 37 -30.73 -18.41 -25.95
CA ALA A 37 -29.30 -18.14 -25.97
C ALA A 37 -28.53 -19.20 -25.17
N ILE A 38 -27.22 -19.28 -25.40
CA ILE A 38 -26.34 -20.09 -24.55
C ILE A 38 -26.30 -19.46 -23.16
N SER A 39 -26.69 -20.24 -22.15
CA SER A 39 -26.50 -19.89 -20.75
C SER A 39 -25.19 -20.47 -20.22
N ASN A 40 -25.10 -21.78 -19.95
CA ASN A 40 -23.91 -22.40 -19.31
C ASN A 40 -23.39 -21.63 -18.07
N GLY A 41 -24.28 -20.92 -17.35
CA GLY A 41 -23.91 -20.05 -16.23
C GLY A 41 -23.25 -18.72 -16.64
N GLU A 42 -23.07 -18.48 -17.93
CA GLU A 42 -22.57 -17.24 -18.51
C GLU A 42 -23.73 -16.43 -19.12
N TYR A 43 -23.63 -15.10 -19.04
CA TYR A 43 -24.58 -14.22 -19.71
C TYR A 43 -23.83 -13.26 -20.62
N LYS A 44 -23.83 -13.59 -21.92
CA LYS A 44 -23.28 -12.73 -22.97
C LYS A 44 -24.12 -12.87 -24.24
N MET A 45 -25.11 -11.98 -24.36
CA MET A 45 -25.98 -11.96 -25.54
C MET A 45 -25.23 -11.46 -26.78
N PRO A 46 -25.53 -12.02 -27.97
CA PRO A 46 -25.06 -11.44 -29.22
C PRO A 46 -25.73 -10.07 -29.47
N SER A 47 -25.17 -9.26 -30.37
CA SER A 47 -25.77 -8.00 -30.80
C SER A 47 -26.72 -8.21 -31.98
N ILE A 48 -27.69 -7.30 -32.16
CA ILE A 48 -28.53 -7.28 -33.37
C ILE A 48 -27.63 -7.18 -34.61
N GLY A 49 -27.91 -8.02 -35.62
CA GLY A 49 -27.15 -8.14 -36.84
C GLY A 49 -25.93 -9.07 -36.77
N GLN A 50 -25.52 -9.49 -35.56
CA GLN A 50 -24.39 -10.40 -35.38
C GLN A 50 -24.72 -11.80 -35.92
N VAL A 51 -23.72 -12.44 -36.54
CA VAL A 51 -23.88 -13.78 -37.10
C VAL A 51 -23.76 -14.82 -35.99
N VAL A 52 -24.75 -15.70 -35.92
CA VAL A 52 -24.85 -16.82 -34.99
C VAL A 52 -25.12 -18.10 -35.76
N SER A 53 -24.74 -19.24 -35.19
CA SER A 53 -25.03 -20.57 -35.73
C SER A 53 -26.19 -21.22 -34.96
N VAL A 54 -27.15 -21.78 -35.69
CA VAL A 54 -28.36 -22.40 -35.16
C VAL A 54 -28.47 -23.82 -35.67
N SER A 55 -28.65 -24.76 -34.76
CA SER A 55 -28.95 -26.17 -35.04
C SER A 55 -30.46 -26.36 -35.02
N HIS A 56 -31.05 -26.71 -36.16
CA HIS A 56 -32.50 -26.90 -36.28
C HIS A 56 -32.93 -28.34 -35.98
N ASN A 57 -34.06 -28.48 -35.32
CA ASN A 57 -34.67 -29.78 -35.07
C ASN A 57 -35.22 -30.36 -36.39
N SER A 58 -35.20 -31.68 -36.51
CA SER A 58 -35.66 -32.40 -37.72
C SER A 58 -37.17 -32.26 -37.99
N ASN A 59 -37.94 -31.76 -37.02
CA ASN A 59 -39.40 -31.58 -37.07
C ASN A 59 -39.86 -30.16 -37.44
N GLY A 60 -38.95 -29.24 -37.81
CA GLY A 60 -39.33 -27.94 -38.38
C GLY A 60 -38.27 -26.85 -38.23
N ALA A 61 -38.18 -25.95 -39.21
CA ALA A 61 -37.17 -24.87 -39.25
C ALA A 61 -37.45 -23.66 -38.34
N ALA A 62 -38.48 -23.75 -37.49
CA ALA A 62 -38.93 -22.66 -36.63
C ALA A 62 -38.40 -22.78 -35.18
N ALA A 63 -37.96 -23.98 -34.77
CA ALA A 63 -37.42 -24.27 -33.45
C ALA A 63 -36.02 -24.87 -33.59
N GLY A 64 -35.07 -24.29 -32.86
CA GLY A 64 -33.68 -24.74 -32.87
C GLY A 64 -32.91 -24.25 -31.65
N THR A 65 -31.70 -24.75 -31.48
CA THR A 65 -30.79 -24.35 -30.41
C THR A 65 -29.63 -23.59 -31.04
N THR A 66 -29.25 -22.46 -30.45
CA THR A 66 -28.08 -21.71 -30.91
C THR A 66 -26.79 -22.26 -30.33
N THR A 67 -25.74 -22.26 -31.15
CA THR A 67 -24.35 -22.49 -30.70
C THR A 67 -23.61 -21.17 -30.46
N GLY A 68 -24.31 -20.03 -30.48
CA GLY A 68 -23.76 -18.71 -30.21
C GLY A 68 -23.10 -18.04 -31.42
N THR A 69 -22.32 -16.99 -31.14
CA THR A 69 -21.64 -16.19 -32.16
C THR A 69 -20.48 -16.95 -32.77
N VAL A 70 -20.26 -16.78 -34.07
CA VAL A 70 -19.16 -17.43 -34.80
C VAL A 70 -18.16 -16.39 -35.31
N TRP A 71 -16.90 -16.78 -35.50
CA TRP A 71 -15.92 -15.93 -36.16
C TRP A 71 -16.27 -15.75 -37.65
N ASN A 72 -16.21 -14.52 -38.13
CA ASN A 72 -16.55 -14.13 -39.50
C ASN A 72 -15.96 -12.75 -39.83
N LYS A 73 -16.26 -12.21 -41.02
CA LYS A 73 -15.74 -10.90 -41.47
C LYS A 73 -16.05 -9.73 -40.53
N THR A 74 -17.21 -9.75 -39.86
CA THR A 74 -17.65 -8.67 -38.95
C THR A 74 -17.37 -8.97 -37.47
N ASN A 75 -17.22 -10.25 -37.12
CA ASN A 75 -16.83 -10.70 -35.79
C ASN A 75 -15.48 -11.41 -35.91
N THR A 76 -14.38 -10.67 -35.78
CA THR A 76 -13.01 -11.19 -35.82
C THR A 76 -12.44 -11.34 -34.40
N PRO A 77 -11.45 -12.20 -34.14
CA PRO A 77 -10.69 -12.15 -32.89
C PRO A 77 -10.04 -10.78 -32.67
N ALA A 78 -9.84 -10.36 -31.43
CA ALA A 78 -9.07 -9.15 -31.12
C ALA A 78 -7.57 -9.31 -31.43
N GLU A 79 -7.07 -10.53 -31.23
CA GLU A 79 -5.71 -11.02 -31.48
C GLU A 79 -5.80 -12.55 -31.64
N GLY A 80 -4.81 -13.17 -32.29
CA GLY A 80 -4.83 -14.62 -32.53
C GLY A 80 -3.48 -15.18 -32.99
N TYR A 81 -2.94 -16.12 -32.22
CA TYR A 81 -1.77 -16.93 -32.53
C TYR A 81 -1.76 -18.18 -31.64
N LYS A 82 -0.88 -19.15 -31.93
CA LYS A 82 -0.77 -20.40 -31.17
C LYS A 82 -0.35 -20.11 -29.71
N GLY A 83 -1.07 -20.70 -28.75
CA GLY A 83 -0.79 -20.55 -27.31
C GLY A 83 -1.45 -19.33 -26.64
N LEU A 84 -2.36 -18.63 -27.34
CA LEU A 84 -3.12 -17.52 -26.78
C LEU A 84 -4.50 -17.99 -26.28
N PHE A 85 -4.82 -17.68 -25.03
CA PHE A 85 -6.19 -17.65 -24.53
C PHE A 85 -6.64 -16.20 -24.30
N ARG A 86 -7.82 -15.84 -24.78
CA ARG A 86 -8.42 -14.52 -24.55
C ARG A 86 -9.93 -14.61 -24.46
N LYS A 87 -10.50 -14.03 -23.40
CA LYS A 87 -11.94 -13.86 -23.23
C LYS A 87 -12.27 -12.38 -23.08
N GLU A 88 -13.07 -11.88 -24.02
CA GLU A 88 -13.62 -10.52 -23.96
C GLU A 88 -14.89 -10.51 -23.10
N TYR A 89 -14.99 -9.60 -22.15
CA TYR A 89 -16.21 -9.39 -21.37
C TYR A 89 -17.12 -8.31 -21.98
N ALA A 90 -16.54 -7.32 -22.67
CA ALA A 90 -17.30 -6.26 -23.33
C ALA A 90 -17.67 -6.61 -24.79
N GLU A 91 -18.69 -5.94 -25.32
CA GLU A 91 -19.02 -5.98 -26.75
C GLU A 91 -17.91 -5.33 -27.59
N ARG A 92 -17.48 -4.12 -27.18
CA ARG A 92 -16.30 -3.48 -27.76
C ARG A 92 -15.05 -4.12 -27.17
N LYS A 93 -14.32 -4.83 -28.04
CA LYS A 93 -13.08 -5.53 -27.71
C LYS A 93 -12.05 -4.60 -27.05
N GLY A 94 -11.32 -5.14 -26.09
CA GLY A 94 -10.24 -4.42 -25.40
C GLY A 94 -10.70 -3.53 -24.25
N LEU A 95 -12.00 -3.38 -23.98
CA LEU A 95 -12.45 -2.62 -22.80
C LEU A 95 -12.39 -3.41 -21.50
N ALA A 96 -12.60 -4.72 -21.57
CA ALA A 96 -12.54 -5.62 -20.43
C ALA A 96 -12.25 -7.04 -20.95
N TYR A 97 -11.15 -7.64 -20.49
CA TYR A 97 -10.76 -8.98 -20.91
C TYR A 97 -9.87 -9.69 -19.89
N GLU A 98 -9.84 -11.01 -20.00
CA GLU A 98 -8.75 -11.83 -19.49
C GLU A 98 -7.95 -12.42 -20.65
N ARG A 99 -6.64 -12.51 -20.46
CA ARG A 99 -5.69 -12.95 -21.48
C ARG A 99 -4.59 -13.78 -20.83
N TYR A 100 -4.24 -14.90 -21.43
CA TYR A 100 -3.08 -15.72 -21.09
C TYR A 100 -2.28 -16.03 -22.34
N ASP A 101 -0.95 -15.87 -22.27
CA ASP A 101 -0.04 -16.12 -23.38
C ASP A 101 1.02 -17.15 -22.98
N GLU A 102 0.89 -18.38 -23.49
CA GLU A 102 1.80 -19.49 -23.19
C GLU A 102 3.25 -19.21 -23.55
N ASN A 103 3.52 -18.36 -24.56
CA ASN A 103 4.89 -18.06 -24.99
C ASN A 103 5.63 -17.19 -23.97
N THR A 104 4.90 -16.50 -23.10
CA THR A 104 5.45 -15.59 -22.07
C THR A 104 5.11 -16.03 -20.65
N GLY A 105 4.09 -16.89 -20.49
CA GLY A 105 3.52 -17.25 -19.19
C GLY A 105 2.72 -16.12 -18.53
N VAL A 106 2.41 -15.03 -19.23
CA VAL A 106 1.75 -13.85 -18.64
C VAL A 106 0.24 -13.99 -18.69
N TYR A 107 -0.39 -13.90 -17.50
CA TYR A 107 -1.82 -13.69 -17.35
C TYR A 107 -2.13 -12.21 -17.11
N THR A 108 -3.20 -11.69 -17.70
CA THR A 108 -3.63 -10.30 -17.55
C THR A 108 -5.14 -10.23 -17.40
N GLN A 109 -5.58 -9.54 -16.34
CA GLN A 109 -6.95 -9.04 -16.21
C GLN A 109 -6.94 -7.55 -16.48
N TYR A 110 -7.64 -7.13 -17.52
CA TYR A 110 -7.72 -5.73 -17.90
C TYR A 110 -9.16 -5.24 -17.87
N VAL A 111 -9.35 -4.03 -17.37
CA VAL A 111 -10.59 -3.26 -17.51
C VAL A 111 -10.25 -1.78 -17.62
N ASN A 112 -11.00 -1.06 -18.44
CA ASN A 112 -10.76 0.35 -18.73
C ASN A 112 -11.19 1.32 -17.61
N ARG A 113 -11.90 0.84 -16.58
CA ARG A 113 -12.45 1.70 -15.50
C ARG A 113 -12.10 1.22 -14.10
N ARG A 114 -12.69 0.10 -13.65
CA ARG A 114 -12.54 -0.40 -12.28
C ARG A 114 -12.57 -1.92 -12.26
N THR A 115 -11.54 -2.52 -11.67
CA THR A 115 -11.59 -3.90 -11.15
C THR A 115 -11.98 -3.84 -9.67
N GLY A 116 -12.86 -4.73 -9.23
CA GLY A 116 -13.22 -4.89 -7.83
C GLY A 116 -13.11 -6.35 -7.41
N ARG A 117 -12.67 -6.58 -6.16
CA ARG A 117 -12.73 -7.88 -5.49
C ARG A 117 -13.50 -7.69 -4.20
N THR A 118 -14.67 -8.32 -4.09
CA THR A 118 -15.53 -8.29 -2.90
C THR A 118 -15.73 -9.73 -2.46
N CYS A 119 -15.39 -10.04 -1.21
CA CYS A 119 -15.49 -11.38 -0.66
C CYS A 119 -16.05 -11.28 0.76
N ASN A 120 -16.97 -12.18 1.13
CA ASN A 120 -17.45 -12.33 2.51
C ASN A 120 -16.47 -13.11 3.38
N GLY A 121 -15.63 -13.94 2.77
CA GLY A 121 -14.55 -14.68 3.43
C GLY A 121 -13.22 -13.96 3.26
N GLU A 122 -12.20 -14.71 2.86
CA GLU A 122 -10.83 -14.22 2.71
C GLU A 122 -10.51 -13.89 1.23
N ILE A 123 -9.68 -12.88 1.03
CA ILE A 123 -8.92 -12.68 -0.21
C ILE A 123 -7.45 -12.97 0.13
N TYR A 124 -6.89 -13.99 -0.49
CA TYR A 124 -5.51 -14.44 -0.26
C TYR A 124 -4.68 -14.29 -1.55
N ASP A 125 -3.66 -13.44 -1.50
CA ASP A 125 -2.71 -13.23 -2.59
C ASP A 125 -1.31 -13.65 -2.12
N GLU A 126 -0.76 -14.71 -2.70
CA GLU A 126 0.60 -15.19 -2.42
C GLU A 126 1.41 -15.25 -3.72
N ALA A 127 2.64 -14.73 -3.65
CA ALA A 127 3.63 -14.91 -4.70
C ALA A 127 4.91 -15.47 -4.07
N LYS A 128 5.53 -16.47 -4.73
CA LYS A 128 6.87 -16.93 -4.35
C LYS A 128 7.96 -15.93 -4.73
N GLY A 129 7.69 -15.11 -5.75
CA GLY A 129 8.50 -13.96 -6.13
C GLY A 129 7.99 -12.65 -5.52
N ALA A 130 8.46 -11.53 -6.06
CA ALA A 130 8.04 -10.21 -5.60
C ALA A 130 6.58 -9.89 -5.98
N ILE A 131 5.92 -9.12 -5.12
CA ILE A 131 4.65 -8.44 -5.43
C ILE A 131 4.97 -6.95 -5.59
N SER A 132 4.44 -6.33 -6.64
CA SER A 132 4.57 -4.89 -6.89
C SER A 132 3.19 -4.26 -7.07
N LEU A 133 2.97 -3.13 -6.40
CA LEU A 133 1.73 -2.34 -6.47
C LEU A 133 2.08 -0.93 -6.92
N VAL A 134 1.50 -0.48 -8.03
CA VAL A 134 1.75 0.84 -8.60
C VAL A 134 0.41 1.54 -8.82
N ALA A 135 0.25 2.71 -8.21
CA ALA A 135 -0.92 3.56 -8.40
C ALA A 135 -0.47 4.91 -8.99
N GLY A 136 -1.08 5.32 -10.11
CA GLY A 136 -0.85 6.67 -10.68
C GLY A 136 -1.50 7.80 -9.87
N GLY A 137 -2.34 7.45 -8.90
CA GLY A 137 -2.95 8.35 -7.92
C GLY A 137 -2.73 7.83 -6.51
N GLN A 138 -3.81 7.71 -5.73
CA GLN A 138 -3.73 7.21 -4.35
C GLN A 138 -3.70 5.67 -4.31
N PHE A 139 -2.82 5.13 -3.45
CA PHE A 139 -2.99 3.82 -2.85
C PHE A 139 -3.56 3.99 -1.44
N GLN A 140 -4.71 3.39 -1.16
CA GLN A 140 -5.37 3.45 0.15
C GLN A 140 -5.61 2.04 0.67
N ALA A 141 -5.18 1.78 1.90
CA ALA A 141 -5.48 0.56 2.63
C ALA A 141 -6.11 0.95 3.98
N LYS A 142 -7.18 0.25 4.35
CA LYS A 142 -7.97 0.54 5.57
C LYS A 142 -8.45 -0.78 6.17
N SER A 143 -8.16 -1.00 7.45
CA SER A 143 -8.87 -1.95 8.29
C SER A 143 -9.92 -1.21 9.12
N SER A 144 -11.13 -1.74 9.22
CA SER A 144 -12.22 -1.15 10.01
C SER A 144 -12.45 -1.81 11.37
N ALA A 145 -11.79 -2.94 11.65
CA ALA A 145 -12.06 -3.74 12.86
C ALA A 145 -10.78 -4.32 13.48
N ALA A 146 -9.87 -4.83 12.66
CA ALA A 146 -8.64 -5.47 13.10
C ALA A 146 -7.42 -4.56 12.84
N SER A 147 -6.25 -5.15 12.66
CA SER A 147 -5.00 -4.45 12.39
C SER A 147 -4.65 -4.43 10.91
N MET A 148 -3.64 -3.62 10.59
CA MET A 148 -2.82 -3.75 9.38
C MET A 148 -1.39 -3.96 9.85
N SER A 149 -0.68 -4.95 9.30
CA SER A 149 0.69 -5.28 9.69
C SER A 149 1.63 -5.32 8.48
N LEU A 150 2.88 -4.96 8.71
CA LEU A 150 3.97 -5.06 7.75
C LEU A 150 5.12 -5.79 8.46
N ASN A 151 5.39 -7.03 8.05
CA ASN A 151 6.42 -7.85 8.66
C ASN A 151 7.45 -8.24 7.60
N ALA A 152 8.73 -7.94 7.86
CA ALA A 152 9.81 -8.23 6.94
C ALA A 152 11.02 -8.78 7.69
N LYS A 153 11.70 -9.77 7.09
CA LYS A 153 12.90 -10.39 7.69
C LYS A 153 14.10 -9.44 7.74
N THR A 154 14.25 -8.59 6.72
CA THR A 154 15.45 -7.75 6.55
C THR A 154 15.15 -6.27 6.74
N GLY A 155 14.02 -5.76 6.26
CA GLY A 155 13.68 -4.35 6.46
C GLY A 155 12.42 -3.91 5.74
N VAL A 156 11.94 -2.73 6.13
CA VAL A 156 10.82 -2.00 5.53
C VAL A 156 11.31 -0.58 5.24
N GLY A 157 11.16 -0.11 4.00
CA GLY A 157 11.54 1.23 3.58
C GLY A 157 10.32 2.11 3.29
N ILE A 158 10.37 3.38 3.70
CA ILE A 158 9.36 4.40 3.38
C ILE A 158 10.09 5.61 2.82
N VAL A 159 9.75 5.99 1.58
CA VAL A 159 10.33 7.15 0.91
C VAL A 159 9.18 8.03 0.44
N ALA A 160 9.18 9.29 0.87
CA ALA A 160 8.20 10.29 0.45
C ALA A 160 8.93 11.53 -0.08
N GLY A 161 8.43 12.10 -1.18
CA GLY A 161 9.00 13.33 -1.75
C GLY A 161 8.72 14.58 -0.91
N THR A 162 7.75 14.54 -0.01
CA THR A 162 7.33 15.67 0.82
C THR A 162 7.24 15.30 2.30
N THR A 163 6.28 14.46 2.67
CA THR A 163 5.93 14.21 4.07
C THR A 163 5.56 12.76 4.32
N VAL A 164 5.95 12.27 5.50
CA VAL A 164 5.38 11.07 6.12
C VAL A 164 4.66 11.54 7.40
N SER A 165 3.36 11.27 7.49
CA SER A 165 2.54 11.65 8.66
C SER A 165 2.08 10.40 9.40
N ILE A 166 2.21 10.41 10.72
CA ILE A 166 1.75 9.34 11.61
C ILE A 166 0.88 9.97 12.68
N GLU A 167 -0.36 9.51 12.76
CA GLU A 167 -1.34 9.98 13.75
C GLU A 167 -1.93 8.78 14.48
N ALA A 168 -1.89 8.79 15.81
CA ALA A 168 -2.46 7.76 16.66
C ALA A 168 -3.32 8.39 17.75
N GLY A 169 -4.50 7.82 17.99
CA GLY A 169 -5.42 8.31 19.02
C GLY A 169 -4.99 8.00 20.45
N THR A 170 -4.03 7.08 20.64
CA THR A 170 -3.58 6.66 21.99
C THR A 170 -2.07 6.78 22.13
N PHE A 171 -1.29 5.95 21.44
CA PHE A 171 0.16 6.01 21.48
C PHE A 171 0.77 5.47 20.18
N VAL A 172 2.04 5.81 19.95
CA VAL A 172 2.92 5.18 18.97
C VAL A 172 4.06 4.55 19.75
N SER A 173 4.36 3.27 19.50
CA SER A 173 5.47 2.55 20.09
C SER A 173 6.53 2.25 19.04
N ILE A 174 7.80 2.46 19.39
CA ILE A 174 8.96 2.10 18.58
C ILE A 174 9.89 1.31 19.48
N GLU A 175 10.19 0.07 19.09
CA GLU A 175 11.09 -0.80 19.82
C GLU A 175 12.21 -1.25 18.88
N ALA A 176 13.45 -1.06 19.32
CA ALA A 176 14.64 -1.53 18.63
C ALA A 176 15.47 -2.36 19.61
N ALA A 177 15.74 -3.62 19.26
CA ALA A 177 16.61 -4.48 20.07
C ALA A 177 18.08 -4.03 20.03
N GLY A 178 18.48 -3.36 18.95
CA GLY A 178 19.76 -2.68 18.82
C GLY A 178 19.59 -1.17 18.99
N ALA A 179 20.32 -0.39 18.19
CA ALA A 179 20.23 1.07 18.23
C ALA A 179 19.00 1.60 17.47
N LEU A 180 18.37 2.64 18.02
CA LEU A 180 17.50 3.55 17.29
C LEU A 180 18.33 4.79 16.89
N SER A 181 18.35 5.15 15.61
CA SER A 181 19.02 6.35 15.12
C SER A 181 18.05 7.25 14.35
N VAL A 182 18.22 8.56 14.51
CA VAL A 182 17.44 9.59 13.81
C VAL A 182 18.41 10.63 13.28
N THR A 183 18.27 10.96 12.00
CA THR A 183 19.11 11.97 11.35
C THR A 183 18.22 12.94 10.58
N ALA A 184 18.42 14.23 10.81
CA ALA A 184 17.79 15.31 10.06
C ALA A 184 18.89 16.18 9.44
N GLY A 185 18.85 16.39 8.13
CA GLY A 185 19.76 17.34 7.45
C GLY A 185 19.43 18.81 7.78
N GLY A 186 18.27 19.06 8.38
CA GLY A 186 17.85 20.36 8.90
C GLY A 186 17.49 20.27 10.38
N LYS A 187 16.50 21.07 10.81
CA LYS A 187 16.06 21.09 12.20
C LYS A 187 15.31 19.81 12.59
N TYR A 188 15.72 19.20 13.70
CA TYR A 188 14.89 18.26 14.45
C TYR A 188 14.10 19.01 15.53
N THR A 189 12.78 18.81 15.60
CA THR A 189 11.92 19.44 16.60
C THR A 189 11.13 18.39 17.36
N PHE A 190 11.24 18.42 18.69
CA PHE A 190 10.44 17.62 19.61
C PHE A 190 9.58 18.54 20.46
N ALA A 191 8.27 18.26 20.54
CA ALA A 191 7.32 19.08 21.29
C ALA A 191 6.37 18.20 22.10
N ALA A 192 6.41 18.30 23.42
CA ALA A 192 5.52 17.61 24.35
C ALA A 192 4.70 18.62 25.16
N LYS A 193 3.38 18.40 25.25
CA LYS A 193 2.45 19.36 25.91
C LYS A 193 2.29 19.15 27.41
N LYS A 194 2.49 17.93 27.92
CA LYS A 194 2.25 17.56 29.32
C LYS A 194 3.52 17.15 30.08
N GLY A 195 4.68 17.14 29.41
CA GLY A 195 5.94 16.69 29.96
C GLY A 195 6.61 15.62 29.08
N ALA A 196 7.88 15.36 29.35
CA ALA A 196 8.67 14.31 28.73
C ALA A 196 9.55 13.65 29.81
N LYS A 197 9.65 12.32 29.78
CA LYS A 197 10.59 11.54 30.59
C LYS A 197 11.57 10.87 29.63
N ILE A 198 12.86 10.96 29.94
CA ILE A 198 13.92 10.21 29.28
C ILE A 198 14.55 9.34 30.37
N GLU A 199 14.66 8.04 30.10
CA GLU A 199 15.21 7.05 31.01
C GLU A 199 16.32 6.30 30.28
N VAL A 200 17.49 6.27 30.90
CA VAL A 200 18.67 5.55 30.43
C VAL A 200 19.11 4.67 31.59
N GLU A 201 19.12 3.36 31.37
CA GLU A 201 19.50 2.38 32.38
C GLU A 201 20.75 1.61 31.90
N GLY A 202 21.74 1.45 32.78
CA GLY A 202 22.96 0.68 32.50
C GLY A 202 23.93 1.34 31.52
N GLY A 203 23.94 2.68 31.45
CA GLY A 203 24.88 3.42 30.61
C GLY A 203 24.78 4.93 30.74
N ASP A 204 25.64 5.63 29.99
CA ASP A 204 25.73 7.08 30.00
C ASP A 204 24.63 7.74 29.15
N ALA A 205 24.17 8.92 29.56
CA ALA A 205 23.33 9.80 28.77
C ALA A 205 24.10 11.06 28.37
N GLU A 206 24.34 11.28 27.08
CA GLU A 206 25.16 12.38 26.59
C GLU A 206 24.43 13.25 25.55
N ILE A 207 24.60 14.55 25.68
CA ILE A 207 24.17 15.54 24.68
C ILE A 207 25.41 16.33 24.24
N THR A 208 25.68 16.31 22.93
CA THR A 208 26.78 17.08 22.32
C THR A 208 26.23 18.17 21.40
N ILE A 209 26.68 19.41 21.57
CA ILE A 209 26.29 20.56 20.75
C ILE A 209 27.54 21.36 20.38
N ASN A 210 27.93 21.33 19.10
CA ASN A 210 29.13 22.02 18.60
C ASN A 210 30.40 21.73 19.44
N GLY A 211 30.53 20.50 19.94
CA GLY A 211 31.65 20.05 20.78
C GLY A 211 31.52 20.36 22.28
N ALA A 212 30.51 21.12 22.72
CA ALA A 212 30.16 21.18 24.15
C ALA A 212 29.34 19.95 24.52
N THR A 213 29.58 19.36 25.69
CA THR A 213 28.92 18.13 26.15
C THR A 213 28.25 18.35 27.50
N VAL A 214 27.10 17.70 27.66
CA VAL A 214 26.46 17.45 28.96
C VAL A 214 26.26 15.96 29.05
N LYS A 215 26.91 15.34 30.03
CA LYS A 215 26.93 13.90 30.20
C LYS A 215 26.50 13.54 31.61
N VAL A 216 25.60 12.56 31.71
CA VAL A 216 25.32 11.85 32.96
C VAL A 216 25.93 10.47 32.82
N THR A 217 26.86 10.12 33.70
CA THR A 217 27.54 8.81 33.66
C THR A 217 26.65 7.72 34.23
N GLU A 218 26.98 6.46 33.96
CA GLU A 218 26.33 5.29 34.59
C GLU A 218 26.40 5.35 36.13
N ALA A 219 27.46 5.93 36.69
CA ALA A 219 27.62 6.14 38.13
C ALA A 219 26.73 7.27 38.69
N GLY A 220 26.10 8.05 37.81
CA GLY A 220 25.26 9.19 38.15
C GLY A 220 26.01 10.52 38.27
N ASP A 221 27.28 10.57 37.88
CA ASP A 221 28.04 11.82 37.82
C ASP A 221 27.51 12.72 36.70
N VAL A 222 27.48 14.04 36.93
CA VAL A 222 27.09 15.02 35.93
C VAL A 222 28.31 15.81 35.48
N GLU A 223 28.71 15.62 34.23
CA GLU A 223 29.86 16.25 33.61
C GLU A 223 29.39 17.29 32.58
N ILE A 224 29.96 18.50 32.65
CA ILE A 224 29.69 19.58 31.69
C ILE A 224 31.03 20.07 31.16
N GLU A 225 31.28 19.84 29.88
CA GLU A 225 32.51 20.28 29.21
C GLU A 225 32.18 21.26 28.08
N SER A 226 33.00 22.30 27.96
CA SER A 226 32.88 23.29 26.89
C SER A 226 34.26 23.65 26.34
N PRO A 227 34.45 23.61 25.01
CA PRO A 227 35.74 23.94 24.40
C PRO A 227 36.06 25.45 24.44
N THR A 228 35.11 26.29 24.88
CA THR A 228 35.28 27.76 24.85
C THR A 228 35.05 28.39 26.22
N LYS A 229 33.82 28.34 26.71
CA LYS A 229 33.43 28.92 27.99
C LYS A 229 32.16 28.26 28.52
N ILE A 230 32.05 28.21 29.85
CA ILE A 230 30.79 28.01 30.56
C ILE A 230 30.46 29.36 31.21
N SER A 231 29.33 29.97 30.86
CA SER A 231 28.90 31.26 31.42
C SER A 231 27.58 31.08 32.16
N LEU A 232 27.56 31.44 33.44
CA LEU A 232 26.38 31.38 34.30
C LEU A 232 26.02 32.80 34.73
N THR A 233 24.76 33.19 34.58
CA THR A 233 24.27 34.52 34.98
C THR A 233 22.87 34.38 35.53
N ALA A 234 22.70 34.72 36.79
CA ALA A 234 21.43 34.73 37.50
C ALA A 234 21.53 35.73 38.67
N PRO A 235 20.40 36.20 39.22
CA PRO A 235 20.41 37.00 40.45
C PRO A 235 21.13 36.29 41.62
N GLU A 236 21.09 34.96 41.67
CA GLU A 236 21.75 34.14 42.68
C GLU A 236 22.21 32.82 42.04
N ILE A 237 23.42 32.37 42.38
CA ILE A 237 23.98 31.06 42.00
C ILE A 237 24.49 30.42 43.29
N ASN A 238 23.91 29.29 43.68
CA ASN A 238 24.30 28.53 44.87
C ASN A 238 24.96 27.21 44.45
N ALA A 239 26.11 26.90 45.07
CA ALA A 239 26.78 25.63 44.95
C ALA A 239 27.10 25.10 46.35
N THR A 240 26.59 23.92 46.68
CA THR A 240 26.77 23.30 47.99
C THR A 240 27.12 21.83 47.79
N ALA A 241 28.20 21.38 48.43
CA ALA A 241 28.54 19.96 48.49
C ALA A 241 28.13 19.40 49.86
N ALA A 242 27.34 18.33 49.88
CA ALA A 242 26.99 17.65 51.14
C ALA A 242 28.23 17.06 51.85
N SER A 243 29.24 16.71 51.06
CA SER A 243 30.57 16.31 51.49
C SER A 243 31.58 16.70 50.42
N GLY A 244 32.79 17.08 50.82
CA GLY A 244 33.86 17.48 49.90
C GLY A 244 34.08 18.99 49.86
N ASP A 245 34.72 19.45 48.78
CA ASP A 245 35.17 20.83 48.59
C ASP A 245 34.71 21.35 47.23
N ILE A 246 34.60 22.67 47.09
CA ILE A 246 34.44 23.33 45.80
C ILE A 246 35.81 23.84 45.39
N THR A 247 36.29 23.43 44.22
CA THR A 247 37.62 23.81 43.75
C THR A 247 37.51 24.65 42.48
N ILE A 248 38.16 25.81 42.44
CA ILE A 248 38.24 26.68 41.25
C ILE A 248 39.71 26.90 40.91
N ASN A 249 40.13 26.54 39.70
CA ASN A 249 41.54 26.58 39.27
C ASN A 249 42.50 25.86 40.25
N GLY A 250 42.07 24.73 40.82
CA GLY A 250 42.84 23.98 41.82
C GLY A 250 42.85 24.60 43.22
N VAL A 251 42.17 25.73 43.45
CA VAL A 251 42.06 26.38 44.75
C VAL A 251 40.80 25.92 45.47
N SER A 252 40.98 25.36 46.67
CA SER A 252 39.91 24.98 47.59
C SER A 252 39.13 26.20 48.07
N LEU A 253 37.80 26.21 47.96
CA LEU A 253 36.99 27.28 48.57
C LEU A 253 36.85 27.07 50.09
N VAL A 254 36.93 25.82 50.57
CA VAL A 254 36.87 25.51 52.01
C VAL A 254 38.22 25.74 52.71
N ASN A 255 39.33 25.35 52.09
CA ASN A 255 40.66 25.29 52.70
C ASN A 255 41.69 26.15 51.93
N HIS A 256 41.44 27.45 51.77
CA HIS A 256 42.41 28.40 51.20
C HIS A 256 43.01 29.34 52.24
N THR A 257 44.15 29.94 51.89
CA THR A 257 44.82 30.99 52.67
C THR A 257 44.80 32.30 51.89
N HIS A 258 44.45 33.41 52.55
CA HIS A 258 44.51 34.75 51.96
C HIS A 258 45.94 35.28 52.04
N MET A 259 46.52 35.74 50.92
CA MET A 259 47.89 36.28 50.87
C MET A 259 48.00 37.77 51.23
N SER A 260 46.94 38.40 51.78
CA SER A 260 47.03 39.78 52.28
C SER A 260 47.49 39.81 53.73
N GLY A 261 48.43 40.70 54.06
CA GLY A 261 49.04 40.84 55.39
C GLY A 261 48.14 41.38 56.51
N ALA A 262 46.81 41.26 56.39
CA ALA A 262 45.86 41.58 57.45
C ALA A 262 44.98 40.34 57.71
N VAL A 263 45.35 39.61 58.76
CA VAL A 263 44.66 38.43 59.28
C VAL A 263 43.25 38.78 59.75
N GLY A 264 42.27 38.42 58.93
CA GLY A 264 40.91 38.08 59.35
C GLY A 264 40.63 36.65 58.89
N LYS A 265 39.96 35.84 59.71
CA LYS A 265 39.57 34.48 59.34
C LYS A 265 38.76 34.51 58.03
N PRO A 266 38.83 33.46 57.19
CA PRO A 266 37.64 33.11 56.43
C PRO A 266 36.58 32.78 57.48
N ASP A 267 35.63 33.68 57.72
CA ASP A 267 34.53 33.39 58.63
C ASP A 267 33.73 32.21 58.07
N LYS A 268 33.32 31.33 58.99
CA LYS A 268 32.61 30.08 58.69
C LYS A 268 31.33 30.30 57.91
#